data_AF-A0A022MNB1-F1
#
_entry.id   AF-A0A022MNB1-F1
#
_cell.length_a   1.000
_cell.length_b   1.000
_cell.length_c   1.000
_cell.angle_alpha   90.00
_cell.angle_beta   90.00
_cell.angle_gamma   90.00
#
_symmetry.space_group_name_H-M   'P 1'
#
loop_
_entity.id
_entity.type
_entity.pdbx_description
1 polymer ?
#
loop_
_entity_poly.entity_id
_entity_poly.type
_entity_poly.pdbx_seq_one_letter_code
_entity_poly.pdbx_strand_id
1 'polypeptide(L)'
;MSTLTPEELEERLGDPADDSNPYGFAAAVARDERDEFPEELCAELVRAGFHRNYLPKEWGGAFESFDRSLTLVRSAARRDVNVMPGTMFSIIAATCLQLHGSVEQQQRAAEILRSGGAVAFALTEAAHGSELLTNEVRLTPESTLTGEKWLVGLGLRGEAVYVVARTGERGPGAFSAVLLETDRIPEGRLERVPAPRTGGMRGIDLATLRFHDTPVPEDALVGRRGEALEVAVKAQQAVRLMSMAGSLGIADTAVRIALDFATGRRTGRTELVESPWSKRELSVAAAALLAADAVALSAARGVHVVPEAFSVWALSAKHVVAEATDDLIRRSGTVLATRSVLREGAPGAGLFQKLQRDSQVVRVIDASTLANLRSYAGQLPTLTEGTAPADEDAVHSVFSLDAPLPPYEPARLDMFARGQDPVLAGLPDTVDALPDGLGEAARPAARLVAAVADLGELVRAAQRPGADPNALVDAAERYAWLHAAACCLHLWQANRDRSLYGAEPGATGWLGAALAYLLARAEGTDPRRDAALLAPALDAVRALHTGDRLFTALPVRLATPRKEP
;
A
#
# COMPACT_ATOMS: atom_id res chain seq x y z
N MET A 1 26.18 8.00 3.88
CA MET A 1 25.20 9.10 3.90
C MET A 1 24.15 8.74 4.94
N SER A 2 23.67 9.70 5.73
CA SER A 2 22.59 9.44 6.70
C SER A 2 21.31 9.04 5.95
N THR A 3 20.50 8.15 6.54
CA THR A 3 19.19 7.77 6.00
C THR A 3 18.23 8.95 6.14
N LEU A 4 17.54 9.31 5.05
CA LEU A 4 16.56 10.39 5.04
C LEU A 4 15.37 10.03 5.93
N THR A 5 15.06 10.88 6.91
CA THR A 5 13.91 10.72 7.80
C THR A 5 12.65 11.38 7.22
N PRO A 6 11.45 10.95 7.65
CA PRO A 6 10.19 11.62 7.30
C PRO A 6 10.16 13.10 7.68
N GLU A 7 10.69 13.47 8.84
CA GLU A 7 10.73 14.86 9.32
C GLU A 7 11.66 15.73 8.49
N GLU A 8 12.88 15.24 8.17
CA GLU A 8 13.80 15.94 7.27
C GLU A 8 13.18 16.13 5.88
N LEU A 9 12.44 15.13 5.40
CA LEU A 9 11.72 15.23 4.13
C LEU A 9 10.61 16.29 4.20
N GLU A 10 9.80 16.30 5.25
CA GLU A 10 8.74 17.29 5.44
C GLU A 10 9.31 18.71 5.52
N GLU A 11 10.35 18.94 6.32
CA GLU A 11 11.02 20.23 6.42
C GLU A 11 11.58 20.69 5.07
N ARG A 12 12.20 19.78 4.32
CA ARG A 12 12.78 20.06 3.00
C ARG A 12 11.72 20.42 1.96
N LEU A 13 10.57 19.74 1.99
CA LEU A 13 9.49 20.03 1.06
C LEU A 13 8.62 21.24 1.50
N GLY A 14 8.78 21.73 2.73
CA GLY A 14 8.13 22.94 3.24
C GLY A 14 6.62 22.82 3.44
N ASP A 15 5.93 23.90 3.81
CA ASP A 15 4.48 23.89 4.02
C ASP A 15 3.72 23.56 2.72
N PRO A 16 2.94 22.46 2.64
CA PRO A 16 2.20 22.12 1.42
C PRO A 16 0.98 23.02 1.17
N ALA A 17 0.54 23.81 2.16
CA ALA A 17 -0.56 24.77 2.01
C ALA A 17 -0.10 26.14 1.49
N ASP A 18 1.21 26.39 1.42
CA ASP A 18 1.76 27.58 0.77
C ASP A 18 1.59 27.47 -0.76
N ASP A 19 0.77 28.36 -1.33
CA ASP A 19 0.45 28.38 -2.76
C ASP A 19 1.67 28.61 -3.66
N SER A 20 2.75 29.18 -3.12
CA SER A 20 4.01 29.38 -3.82
C SER A 20 4.92 28.15 -3.80
N ASN A 21 4.59 27.14 -2.99
CA ASN A 21 5.39 25.93 -2.86
C ASN A 21 5.26 25.04 -4.12
N PRO A 22 6.34 24.80 -4.88
CA PRO A 22 6.29 23.95 -6.08
C PRO A 22 5.99 22.46 -5.77
N TYR A 23 6.13 22.08 -4.50
CA TYR A 23 5.85 20.74 -3.97
C TYR A 23 4.52 20.68 -3.20
N GLY A 24 3.80 21.80 -3.13
CA GLY A 24 2.56 21.95 -2.38
C GLY A 24 1.31 21.54 -3.15
N PHE A 25 0.17 21.75 -2.52
CA PHE A 25 -1.15 21.34 -3.00
C PHE A 25 -1.57 22.07 -4.28
N ALA A 26 -1.34 23.38 -4.36
CA ALA A 26 -1.66 24.16 -5.56
C ALA A 26 -0.87 23.65 -6.79
N ALA A 27 0.41 23.35 -6.62
CA ALA A 27 1.25 22.78 -7.68
C ALA A 27 0.79 21.37 -8.08
N ALA A 28 0.41 20.52 -7.11
CA ALA A 28 -0.12 19.18 -7.39
C ALA A 28 -1.42 19.20 -8.20
N VAL A 29 -2.34 20.10 -7.89
CA VAL A 29 -3.57 20.30 -8.69
C VAL A 29 -3.23 20.80 -10.08
N ALA A 30 -2.37 21.82 -10.18
CA ALA A 30 -2.03 22.42 -11.47
C ALA A 30 -1.39 21.39 -12.43
N ARG A 31 -0.56 20.47 -11.92
CA ARG A 31 0.00 19.36 -12.69
C ARG A 31 -1.06 18.35 -13.14
N ASP A 32 -1.98 17.97 -12.24
CA ASP A 32 -3.08 17.04 -12.58
C ASP A 32 -4.00 17.60 -13.68
N GLU A 33 -4.29 18.91 -13.67
CA GLU A 33 -5.08 19.56 -14.72
C GLU A 33 -4.39 19.55 -16.09
N ARG A 34 -3.04 19.59 -16.11
CA ARG A 34 -2.25 19.54 -17.33
C ARG A 34 -1.85 18.13 -17.77
N ASP A 35 -2.18 17.12 -16.97
CA ASP A 35 -1.75 15.72 -17.20
C ASP A 35 -0.22 15.60 -17.29
N GLU A 36 0.48 16.29 -16.38
CA GLU A 36 1.94 16.40 -16.37
C GLU A 36 2.60 15.53 -15.28
N PHE A 37 3.75 14.94 -15.61
CA PHE A 37 4.59 14.23 -14.65
C PHE A 37 5.15 15.22 -13.60
N PRO A 38 5.28 14.81 -12.32
CA PRO A 38 5.78 15.69 -11.25
C PRO A 38 7.30 15.87 -11.28
N GLU A 39 7.85 16.41 -12.37
CA GLU A 39 9.29 16.59 -12.63
C GLU A 39 10.04 17.23 -11.45
N GLU A 40 9.60 18.40 -11.00
CA GLU A 40 10.34 19.16 -9.99
C GLU A 40 10.32 18.46 -8.63
N LEU A 41 9.19 17.86 -8.28
CA LEU A 41 9.01 17.12 -7.02
C LEU A 41 9.83 15.83 -7.04
N CYS A 42 9.74 15.03 -8.11
CA CYS A 42 10.55 13.81 -8.26
C CYS A 42 12.04 14.12 -8.27
N ALA A 43 12.47 15.16 -9.00
CA ALA A 43 13.86 15.58 -9.01
C ALA A 43 14.35 16.02 -7.62
N GLU A 44 13.50 16.72 -6.86
CA GLU A 44 13.83 17.09 -5.48
C GLU A 44 13.94 15.85 -4.58
N LEU A 45 13.00 14.92 -4.65
CA LEU A 45 13.06 13.64 -3.92
C LEU A 45 14.34 12.86 -4.24
N VAL A 46 14.72 12.76 -5.52
CA VAL A 46 15.97 12.11 -5.96
C VAL A 46 17.20 12.81 -5.37
N ARG A 47 17.24 14.14 -5.35
CA ARG A 47 18.33 14.91 -4.71
C ARG A 47 18.45 14.65 -3.21
N ALA A 48 17.32 14.43 -2.51
CA ALA A 48 17.32 14.03 -1.10
C ALA A 48 17.75 12.58 -0.87
N GLY A 49 17.88 11.77 -1.93
CA GLY A 49 18.12 10.34 -1.82
C GLY A 49 16.87 9.54 -1.46
N PHE A 50 15.66 10.10 -1.61
CA PHE A 50 14.40 9.42 -1.33
C PHE A 50 14.29 8.09 -2.08
N HIS A 51 14.59 8.07 -3.38
CA HIS A 51 14.53 6.86 -4.22
C HIS A 51 15.44 5.73 -3.78
N ARG A 52 16.40 5.99 -2.88
CA ARG A 52 17.28 4.96 -2.31
C ARG A 52 16.62 4.16 -1.18
N ASN A 53 15.45 4.59 -0.71
CA ASN A 53 14.81 4.02 0.48
C ASN A 53 14.35 2.57 0.30
N TYR A 54 14.25 2.04 -0.93
CA TYR A 54 13.91 0.64 -1.20
C TYR A 54 15.07 -0.18 -1.77
N LEU A 55 16.23 0.46 -2.00
CA LEU A 55 17.40 -0.18 -2.58
C LEU A 55 18.28 -0.78 -1.47
N PRO A 56 18.77 -2.02 -1.65
CA PRO A 56 19.69 -2.63 -0.69
C PRO A 56 21.02 -1.85 -0.64
N LYS A 57 21.74 -1.97 0.47
CA LYS A 57 22.99 -1.22 0.71
C LYS A 57 24.07 -1.56 -0.32
N GLU A 58 24.09 -2.81 -0.77
CA GLU A 58 25.02 -3.34 -1.78
C GLU A 58 24.83 -2.65 -3.13
N TRP A 59 23.63 -2.12 -3.40
CA TRP A 59 23.32 -1.35 -4.61
C TRP A 59 23.52 0.16 -4.42
N GLY A 60 24.17 0.57 -3.31
CA GLY A 60 24.33 1.97 -2.92
C GLY A 60 23.03 2.60 -2.42
N GLY A 61 22.09 1.77 -1.97
CA GLY A 61 20.83 2.18 -1.39
C GLY A 61 20.91 2.58 0.09
N ALA A 62 19.75 2.92 0.63
CA ALA A 62 19.55 3.32 2.03
C ALA A 62 18.36 2.60 2.67
N PHE A 63 17.90 1.48 2.09
CA PHE A 63 16.84 0.68 2.69
C PHE A 63 17.28 0.12 4.05
N GLU A 64 16.42 0.30 5.04
CA GLU A 64 16.62 -0.20 6.41
C GLU A 64 15.53 -1.21 6.75
N SER A 65 14.28 -0.80 6.58
CA SER A 65 13.11 -1.64 6.79
C SER A 65 11.90 -1.09 6.04
N PHE A 66 10.91 -1.95 5.81
CA PHE A 66 9.70 -1.56 5.11
C PHE A 66 8.78 -0.65 5.94
N ASP A 67 8.79 -0.72 7.28
CA ASP A 67 8.01 0.20 8.13
C ASP A 67 8.54 1.64 8.08
N ARG A 68 9.87 1.81 8.05
CA ARG A 68 10.51 3.11 7.77
C ARG A 68 10.21 3.59 6.36
N SER A 69 10.33 2.71 5.36
CA SER A 69 10.03 3.04 3.96
C SER A 69 8.57 3.43 3.76
N LEU A 70 7.62 2.67 4.34
CA LEU A 70 6.19 2.96 4.35
C LEU A 70 5.92 4.36 4.90
N THR A 71 6.55 4.72 6.03
CA THR A 71 6.35 6.01 6.68
C THR A 71 6.95 7.17 5.86
N LEU A 72 8.15 6.98 5.29
CA LEU A 72 8.80 7.97 4.44
C LEU A 72 7.99 8.22 3.16
N VAL A 73 7.57 7.16 2.48
CA VAL A 73 6.77 7.25 1.24
C VAL A 73 5.41 7.88 1.50
N ARG A 74 4.77 7.51 2.61
CA ARG A 74 3.51 8.13 3.04
C ARG A 74 3.64 9.64 3.22
N SER A 75 4.75 10.09 3.81
CA SER A 75 5.03 11.52 4.05
C SER A 75 5.22 12.30 2.74
N ALA A 76 5.81 11.69 1.71
CA ALA A 76 5.85 12.27 0.37
C ALA A 76 4.45 12.26 -0.30
N ALA A 77 3.79 11.10 -0.27
CA ALA A 77 2.56 10.85 -1.01
C ALA A 77 1.36 11.68 -0.53
N ARG A 78 1.39 12.20 0.70
CA ARG A 78 0.35 13.11 1.21
C ARG A 78 0.28 14.43 0.41
N ARG A 79 1.37 14.82 -0.25
CA ARG A 79 1.41 16.01 -1.13
C ARG A 79 0.87 15.69 -2.52
N ASP A 80 1.38 14.60 -3.08
CA ASP A 80 1.00 14.12 -4.40
C ASP A 80 1.33 12.63 -4.50
N VAL A 81 0.33 11.74 -4.64
CA VAL A 81 0.58 10.29 -4.68
C VAL A 81 1.46 9.89 -5.86
N ASN A 82 1.52 10.71 -6.90
CA ASN A 82 2.33 10.48 -8.10
C ASN A 82 3.84 10.39 -7.82
N VAL A 83 4.30 10.82 -6.66
CA VAL A 83 5.70 10.61 -6.25
C VAL A 83 6.05 9.13 -6.10
N MET A 84 5.12 8.30 -5.64
CA MET A 84 5.34 6.87 -5.47
C MET A 84 5.67 6.21 -6.83
N PRO A 85 4.81 6.31 -7.87
CA PRO A 85 5.15 5.77 -9.17
C PRO A 85 6.29 6.49 -9.86
N GLY A 86 6.42 7.80 -9.66
CA GLY A 86 7.48 8.60 -10.29
C GLY A 86 8.89 8.30 -9.78
N THR A 87 9.05 7.70 -8.59
CA THR A 87 10.37 7.45 -8.00
C THR A 87 10.64 6.00 -7.58
N MET A 88 9.61 5.14 -7.54
CA MET A 88 9.74 3.79 -6.96
C MET A 88 9.14 2.66 -7.81
N PHE A 89 8.64 2.93 -9.02
CA PHE A 89 8.06 1.86 -9.87
C PHE A 89 9.01 0.70 -10.18
N SER A 90 10.31 0.96 -10.15
CA SER A 90 11.33 -0.06 -10.37
C SER A 90 11.51 -1.04 -9.22
N ILE A 91 10.83 -0.87 -8.08
CA ILE A 91 10.97 -1.78 -6.93
C ILE A 91 10.68 -3.24 -7.30
N ILE A 92 9.71 -3.51 -8.19
CA ILE A 92 9.41 -4.88 -8.63
C ILE A 92 10.59 -5.45 -9.42
N ALA A 93 11.07 -4.71 -10.43
CA ALA A 93 12.21 -5.13 -11.24
C ALA A 93 13.48 -5.30 -10.40
N ALA A 94 13.72 -4.39 -9.44
CA ALA A 94 14.83 -4.46 -8.50
C ALA A 94 14.76 -5.73 -7.64
N THR A 95 13.59 -6.06 -7.08
CA THR A 95 13.41 -7.27 -6.28
C THR A 95 13.55 -8.55 -7.11
N CYS A 96 13.05 -8.56 -8.35
CA CYS A 96 13.30 -9.69 -9.27
C CYS A 96 14.80 -9.88 -9.48
N LEU A 97 15.52 -8.82 -9.84
CA LEU A 97 16.97 -8.88 -10.08
C LEU A 97 17.78 -9.26 -8.83
N GLN A 98 17.34 -8.89 -7.63
CA GLN A 98 17.92 -9.38 -6.37
C GLN A 98 17.74 -10.89 -6.19
N LEU A 99 16.58 -11.43 -6.59
CA LEU A 99 16.24 -12.84 -6.40
C LEU A 99 16.96 -13.77 -7.38
N HIS A 100 17.14 -13.37 -8.64
CA HIS A 100 17.71 -14.26 -9.66
C HIS A 100 18.49 -13.58 -10.80
N GLY A 101 18.76 -12.27 -10.70
CA GLY A 101 19.63 -11.59 -11.67
C GLY A 101 21.09 -12.00 -11.51
N SER A 102 21.83 -12.03 -12.62
CA SER A 102 23.29 -12.22 -12.57
C SER A 102 23.97 -11.05 -11.84
N VAL A 103 25.22 -11.22 -11.41
CA VAL A 103 25.98 -10.14 -10.75
C VAL A 103 26.07 -8.90 -11.64
N GLU A 104 26.29 -9.09 -12.94
CA GLU A 104 26.38 -8.03 -13.94
C GLU A 104 25.04 -7.30 -14.12
N GLN A 105 23.93 -8.05 -14.18
CA GLN A 105 22.58 -7.49 -14.28
C GLN A 105 22.21 -6.69 -13.03
N GLN A 106 22.56 -7.20 -11.84
CA GLN A 106 22.36 -6.50 -10.58
C GLN A 106 23.19 -5.21 -10.51
N GLN A 107 24.45 -5.24 -10.94
CA GLN A 107 25.30 -4.04 -11.01
C GLN A 107 24.73 -2.99 -11.97
N ARG A 108 24.31 -3.39 -13.18
CA ARG A 108 23.70 -2.51 -14.17
C ARG A 108 22.44 -1.83 -13.62
N ALA A 109 21.55 -2.60 -12.99
CA ALA A 109 20.34 -2.06 -12.38
C ALA A 109 20.65 -1.16 -11.17
N ALA A 110 21.61 -1.52 -10.33
CA ALA A 110 22.05 -0.70 -9.21
C ALA A 110 22.56 0.66 -9.69
N GLU A 111 23.32 0.71 -10.79
CA GLU A 111 23.82 1.97 -11.38
C GLU A 111 22.68 2.88 -11.84
N ILE A 112 21.74 2.35 -12.61
CA ILE A 112 20.53 3.06 -13.07
C ILE A 112 19.76 3.61 -11.86
N LEU A 113 19.38 2.74 -10.94
CA LEU A 113 18.49 3.09 -9.84
C LEU A 113 19.16 4.02 -8.83
N ARG A 114 20.44 3.85 -8.52
CA ARG A 114 21.17 4.74 -7.60
C ARG A 114 21.23 6.19 -8.13
N SER A 115 21.23 6.37 -9.46
CA SER A 115 21.25 7.67 -10.11
C SER A 115 19.87 8.38 -10.12
N GLY A 116 18.79 7.67 -9.81
CA GLY A 116 17.42 8.17 -9.94
C GLY A 116 16.73 7.80 -11.25
N GLY A 117 17.39 6.99 -12.10
CA GLY A 117 16.78 6.37 -13.27
C GLY A 117 15.84 5.22 -12.92
N ALA A 118 15.29 4.55 -13.93
CA ALA A 118 14.28 3.52 -13.80
C ALA A 118 14.56 2.26 -14.64
N VAL A 119 14.31 1.12 -14.02
CA VAL A 119 14.09 -0.17 -14.69
C VAL A 119 12.58 -0.43 -14.72
N ALA A 120 11.98 -0.37 -15.90
CA ALA A 120 10.56 -0.62 -16.09
C ALA A 120 10.25 -2.12 -15.93
N PHE A 121 9.05 -2.45 -15.44
CA PHE A 121 8.60 -3.83 -15.24
C PHE A 121 7.43 -4.16 -16.16
N ALA A 122 7.65 -5.02 -17.15
CA ALA A 122 6.70 -5.33 -18.21
C ALA A 122 6.15 -6.76 -18.06
N LEU A 123 4.96 -6.87 -17.46
CA LEU A 123 4.28 -8.14 -17.19
C LEU A 123 2.91 -8.22 -17.86
N THR A 124 2.06 -7.22 -17.64
CA THR A 124 0.65 -7.22 -18.02
C THR A 124 0.45 -7.06 -19.53
N GLU A 125 -0.61 -7.70 -20.03
CA GLU A 125 -1.04 -7.65 -21.43
C GLU A 125 -2.53 -7.29 -21.48
N ALA A 126 -2.92 -6.42 -22.42
CA ALA A 126 -4.26 -5.81 -22.45
C ALA A 126 -5.40 -6.84 -22.54
N ALA A 127 -5.18 -7.95 -23.26
CA ALA A 127 -6.18 -9.01 -23.43
C ALA A 127 -6.35 -9.92 -22.19
N HIS A 128 -5.38 -9.93 -21.27
CA HIS A 128 -5.28 -10.94 -20.21
C HIS A 128 -5.40 -10.34 -18.79
N GLY A 129 -4.94 -9.11 -18.59
CA GLY A 129 -5.03 -8.43 -17.29
C GLY A 129 -4.39 -9.22 -16.16
N SER A 130 -5.19 -9.62 -15.17
CA SER A 130 -4.75 -10.39 -13.99
C SER A 130 -4.55 -11.90 -14.28
N GLU A 131 -5.01 -12.42 -15.41
CA GLU A 131 -4.89 -13.83 -15.79
C GLU A 131 -3.52 -14.13 -16.41
N LEU A 132 -2.46 -13.94 -15.61
CA LEU A 132 -1.06 -13.93 -16.07
C LEU A 132 -0.62 -15.20 -16.81
N LEU A 133 -1.21 -16.35 -16.49
CA LEU A 133 -0.92 -17.63 -17.16
C LEU A 133 -1.34 -17.66 -18.64
N THR A 134 -2.17 -16.72 -19.06
CA THR A 134 -2.68 -16.62 -20.44
C THR A 134 -1.90 -15.63 -21.30
N ASN A 135 -0.96 -14.88 -20.72
CA ASN A 135 -0.07 -13.96 -21.44
C ASN A 135 0.63 -14.62 -22.65
N GLU A 136 0.78 -13.86 -23.73
CA GLU A 136 1.16 -14.30 -25.06
C GLU A 136 2.50 -13.73 -25.56
N VAL A 137 2.99 -12.60 -25.02
CA VAL A 137 4.30 -12.03 -25.42
C VAL A 137 5.37 -13.10 -25.32
N ARG A 138 6.06 -13.36 -26.44
CA ARG A 138 6.85 -14.58 -26.62
C ARG A 138 8.33 -14.27 -26.85
N LEU A 139 9.18 -15.00 -26.14
CA LEU A 139 10.60 -15.11 -26.42
C LEU A 139 10.84 -16.40 -27.25
N THR A 140 11.21 -16.24 -28.52
CA THR A 140 11.37 -17.34 -29.48
C THR A 140 12.69 -18.09 -29.28
N PRO A 141 12.83 -19.32 -29.84
CA PRO A 141 14.10 -20.05 -29.88
C PRO A 141 15.24 -19.29 -30.56
N GLU A 142 14.92 -18.43 -31.53
CA GLU A 142 15.86 -17.55 -32.24
C GLU A 142 16.30 -16.33 -31.41
N SER A 143 15.97 -16.31 -30.11
CA SER A 143 16.28 -15.22 -29.17
C SER A 143 15.73 -13.88 -29.65
N THR A 144 14.46 -13.89 -30.07
CA THR A 144 13.70 -12.68 -30.38
C THR A 144 12.46 -12.56 -29.53
N LEU A 145 12.10 -11.34 -29.15
CA LEU A 145 10.91 -11.04 -28.36
C LEU A 145 9.84 -10.41 -29.27
N THR A 146 8.63 -10.95 -29.24
CA THR A 146 7.51 -10.45 -30.07
C THR A 146 6.21 -10.41 -29.26
N GLY A 147 5.49 -9.28 -29.38
CA GLY A 147 4.19 -9.06 -28.76
C GLY A 147 4.07 -7.67 -28.11
N GLU A 148 3.01 -7.47 -27.32
CA GLU A 148 2.69 -6.18 -26.70
C GLU A 148 2.54 -6.32 -25.17
N LYS A 149 3.24 -5.47 -24.41
CA LYS A 149 3.03 -5.26 -22.97
C LYS A 149 2.28 -3.96 -22.73
N TRP A 150 1.38 -3.97 -21.75
CA TRP A 150 0.41 -2.90 -21.52
C TRP A 150 0.53 -2.33 -20.11
N LEU A 151 0.33 -1.01 -19.98
CA LEU A 151 0.44 -0.24 -18.73
C LEU A 151 1.78 -0.43 -18.01
N VAL A 152 2.88 -0.43 -18.77
CA VAL A 152 4.23 -0.50 -18.24
C VAL A 152 4.61 0.87 -17.70
N GLY A 153 4.71 1.01 -16.38
CA GLY A 153 5.05 2.31 -15.80
C GLY A 153 6.54 2.64 -15.90
N LEU A 154 6.81 3.94 -16.04
CA LEU A 154 8.09 4.48 -16.47
C LEU A 154 8.56 3.87 -17.82
N GLY A 155 7.59 3.37 -18.61
CA GLY A 155 7.84 2.63 -19.82
C GLY A 155 8.24 3.49 -21.00
N LEU A 156 8.04 4.81 -21.00
CA LEU A 156 8.52 5.73 -22.05
C LEU A 156 9.92 6.29 -21.75
N ARG A 157 10.27 6.47 -20.47
CA ARG A 157 11.51 7.14 -20.03
C ARG A 157 12.54 6.24 -19.33
N GLY A 158 12.16 5.05 -18.88
CA GLY A 158 13.08 4.12 -18.22
C GLY A 158 14.22 3.68 -19.13
N GLU A 159 15.40 3.52 -18.55
CA GLU A 159 16.67 3.19 -19.19
C GLU A 159 16.74 1.69 -19.52
N ALA A 160 16.11 0.84 -18.72
CA ALA A 160 15.99 -0.58 -18.97
C ALA A 160 14.56 -1.10 -18.73
N VAL A 161 14.26 -2.27 -19.29
CA VAL A 161 12.99 -2.97 -19.11
C VAL A 161 13.24 -4.43 -18.74
N TYR A 162 12.67 -4.84 -17.61
CA TYR A 162 12.52 -6.24 -17.22
C TYR A 162 11.23 -6.77 -17.84
N VAL A 163 11.32 -7.69 -18.80
CA VAL A 163 10.16 -8.23 -19.53
C VAL A 163 9.92 -9.68 -19.14
N VAL A 164 8.71 -9.99 -18.66
CA VAL A 164 8.25 -11.38 -18.48
C VAL A 164 7.60 -11.86 -19.77
N ALA A 165 8.18 -12.89 -20.38
CA ALA A 165 7.73 -13.42 -21.67
C ALA A 165 7.55 -14.94 -21.62
N ARG A 166 6.61 -15.44 -22.41
CA ARG A 166 6.38 -16.87 -22.60
C ARG A 166 7.53 -17.49 -23.40
N THR A 167 8.10 -18.55 -22.85
CA THR A 167 9.14 -19.39 -23.47
C THR A 167 8.73 -20.87 -23.56
N GLY A 168 7.74 -21.28 -22.77
CA GLY A 168 7.23 -22.65 -22.75
C GLY A 168 5.72 -22.71 -22.95
N GLU A 169 5.13 -23.89 -22.74
CA GLU A 169 3.73 -24.15 -23.07
C GLU A 169 2.78 -23.99 -21.89
N ARG A 170 3.09 -24.58 -20.74
CA ARG A 170 2.12 -24.76 -19.64
C ARG A 170 2.59 -24.26 -18.28
N GLY A 171 1.63 -23.76 -17.51
CA GLY A 171 1.80 -23.38 -16.12
C GLY A 171 2.76 -22.20 -15.91
N PRO A 172 3.07 -21.88 -14.64
CA PRO A 172 4.01 -20.81 -14.31
C PRO A 172 5.42 -21.01 -14.92
N GLY A 173 5.83 -22.27 -15.07
CA GLY A 173 7.08 -22.68 -15.72
C GLY A 173 7.21 -22.30 -17.20
N ALA A 174 6.13 -21.81 -17.83
CA ALA A 174 6.14 -21.36 -19.21
C ALA A 174 6.79 -20.00 -19.42
N PHE A 175 7.15 -19.26 -18.35
CA PHE A 175 7.57 -17.87 -18.45
C PHE A 175 9.02 -17.65 -18.02
N SER A 176 9.77 -16.91 -18.83
CA SER A 176 11.13 -16.46 -18.53
C SER A 176 11.19 -14.93 -18.53
N ALA A 177 12.28 -14.37 -18.02
CA ALA A 177 12.49 -12.92 -17.99
C ALA A 177 13.71 -12.52 -18.78
N VAL A 178 13.66 -11.32 -19.37
CA VAL A 178 14.81 -10.68 -19.99
C VAL A 178 14.96 -9.26 -19.47
N LEU A 179 16.21 -8.82 -19.27
CA LEU A 179 16.56 -7.43 -18.97
C LEU A 179 17.14 -6.81 -20.23
N LEU A 180 16.41 -5.86 -20.81
CA LEU A 180 16.82 -5.16 -22.02
C LEU A 180 17.04 -3.70 -21.69
N GLU A 181 18.21 -3.16 -21.98
CA GLU A 181 18.40 -1.72 -21.95
C GLU A 181 18.03 -1.05 -23.26
N THR A 182 17.26 0.01 -23.09
CA THR A 182 16.46 0.63 -24.14
C THR A 182 17.32 1.27 -25.23
N ASP A 183 18.53 1.72 -24.89
CA ASP A 183 19.51 2.30 -25.81
C ASP A 183 20.29 1.26 -26.65
N ARG A 184 20.33 0.00 -26.20
CA ARG A 184 20.96 -1.12 -26.92
C ARG A 184 20.00 -1.84 -27.87
N ILE A 185 18.70 -1.54 -27.82
CA ILE A 185 17.71 -2.15 -28.71
C ILE A 185 17.80 -1.47 -30.09
N PRO A 186 17.93 -2.22 -31.21
CA PRO A 186 17.99 -1.62 -32.53
C PRO A 186 16.73 -0.81 -32.87
N GLU A 187 16.91 0.26 -33.63
CA GLU A 187 15.82 1.12 -34.08
C GLU A 187 14.70 0.30 -34.77
N GLY A 188 13.44 0.64 -34.44
CA GLY A 188 12.27 -0.05 -34.97
C GLY A 188 11.99 -1.43 -34.34
N ARG A 189 12.82 -1.93 -33.42
CA ARG A 189 12.61 -3.23 -32.75
C ARG A 189 11.84 -3.11 -31.43
N LEU A 190 11.78 -1.94 -30.82
CA LEU A 190 10.89 -1.63 -29.70
C LEU A 190 10.15 -0.33 -29.98
N GLU A 191 8.82 -0.38 -30.00
CA GLU A 191 7.98 0.81 -30.00
C GLU A 191 7.51 1.09 -28.56
N ARG A 192 7.73 2.32 -28.06
CA ARG A 192 7.28 2.78 -26.75
C ARG A 192 6.19 3.83 -26.98
N VAL A 193 4.93 3.47 -26.75
CA VAL A 193 3.79 4.39 -27.00
C VAL A 193 3.09 4.75 -25.70
N PRO A 194 2.62 6.00 -25.53
CA PRO A 194 1.81 6.37 -24.38
C PRO A 194 0.57 5.46 -24.26
N ALA A 195 0.33 4.93 -23.07
CA ALA A 195 -0.86 4.15 -22.76
C ALA A 195 -2.09 5.06 -22.57
N PRO A 196 -3.32 4.51 -22.50
CA PRO A 196 -4.51 5.31 -22.22
C PRO A 196 -4.40 6.08 -20.90
N ARG A 197 -4.82 7.35 -20.93
CA ARG A 197 -4.86 8.22 -19.75
C ARG A 197 -5.75 7.64 -18.66
N THR A 198 -5.30 7.72 -17.41
CA THR A 198 -6.03 7.27 -16.23
C THR A 198 -6.94 8.37 -15.67
N GLY A 199 -7.99 7.97 -14.94
CA GLY A 199 -8.93 8.92 -14.32
C GLY A 199 -8.29 9.74 -13.18
N GLY A 200 -7.40 9.11 -12.42
CA GLY A 200 -6.52 9.73 -11.42
C GLY A 200 -5.07 9.36 -11.70
N MET A 201 -4.16 9.75 -10.82
CA MET A 201 -2.71 9.61 -10.99
C MET A 201 -2.25 10.12 -12.37
N ARG A 202 -2.84 11.24 -12.80
CA ARG A 202 -2.59 11.85 -14.11
C ARG A 202 -1.13 12.25 -14.27
N GLY A 203 -0.64 12.25 -15.50
CA GLY A 203 0.75 12.58 -15.82
C GLY A 203 1.79 11.50 -15.51
N ILE A 204 1.42 10.39 -14.86
CA ILE A 204 2.33 9.26 -14.69
C ILE A 204 2.63 8.61 -16.04
N ASP A 205 3.92 8.37 -16.30
CA ASP A 205 4.36 7.63 -17.47
C ASP A 205 3.88 6.18 -17.39
N LEU A 206 2.88 5.87 -18.22
CA LEU A 206 2.43 4.53 -18.52
C LEU A 206 2.59 4.31 -20.02
N ALA A 207 3.25 3.23 -20.40
CA ALA A 207 3.51 2.90 -21.79
C ALA A 207 2.88 1.56 -22.19
N THR A 208 2.53 1.47 -23.46
CA THR A 208 2.46 0.21 -24.17
C THR A 208 3.81 -0.02 -24.85
N LEU A 209 4.41 -1.18 -24.62
CA LEU A 209 5.67 -1.59 -25.23
C LEU A 209 5.39 -2.65 -26.29
N ARG A 210 5.72 -2.38 -27.55
CA ARG A 210 5.58 -3.33 -28.66
C ARG A 210 6.93 -3.82 -29.10
N PHE A 211 7.09 -5.13 -29.07
CA PHE A 211 8.30 -5.82 -29.45
C PHE A 211 8.12 -6.41 -30.86
N HIS A 212 9.00 -6.00 -31.79
CA HIS A 212 8.97 -6.42 -33.19
C HIS A 212 10.18 -7.28 -33.51
N ASP A 213 10.07 -8.58 -33.20
CA ASP A 213 11.17 -9.54 -33.28
C ASP A 213 12.44 -8.99 -32.61
N THR A 214 12.27 -8.35 -31.45
CA THR A 214 13.33 -7.62 -30.77
C THR A 214 14.46 -8.57 -30.41
N PRO A 215 15.71 -8.37 -30.90
CA PRO A 215 16.81 -9.25 -30.58
C PRO A 215 17.07 -9.26 -29.07
N VAL A 216 17.22 -10.44 -28.51
CA VAL A 216 17.54 -10.67 -27.10
C VAL A 216 18.97 -11.20 -27.02
N PRO A 217 19.93 -10.38 -26.55
CA PRO A 217 21.29 -10.83 -26.29
C PRO A 217 21.35 -12.00 -25.30
N GLU A 218 22.42 -12.80 -25.36
CA GLU A 218 22.58 -13.95 -24.47
C GLU A 218 22.67 -13.53 -22.99
N ASP A 219 23.28 -12.38 -22.70
CA ASP A 219 23.40 -11.77 -21.37
C ASP A 219 22.10 -11.12 -20.87
N ALA A 220 21.07 -11.02 -21.71
CA ALA A 220 19.79 -10.41 -21.34
C ALA A 220 18.86 -11.38 -20.61
N LEU A 221 19.05 -12.71 -20.70
CA LEU A 221 18.21 -13.67 -19.97
C LEU A 221 18.43 -13.50 -18.46
N VAL A 222 17.36 -13.29 -17.69
CA VAL A 222 17.43 -13.17 -16.23
C VAL A 222 17.10 -14.51 -15.60
N GLY A 223 18.02 -15.00 -14.77
CA GLY A 223 17.89 -16.29 -14.11
C GLY A 223 17.78 -17.46 -15.09
N ARG A 224 17.11 -18.53 -14.67
CA ARG A 224 16.84 -19.71 -15.51
C ARG A 224 15.53 -19.58 -16.27
N ARG A 225 15.45 -20.26 -17.41
CA ARG A 225 14.19 -20.37 -18.14
C ARG A 225 13.09 -20.99 -17.27
N GLY A 226 11.92 -20.38 -17.28
CA GLY A 226 10.73 -20.88 -16.59
C GLY A 226 10.52 -20.40 -15.15
N GLU A 227 11.45 -19.66 -14.54
CA GLU A 227 11.29 -19.23 -13.14
C GLU A 227 10.72 -17.81 -12.97
N ALA A 228 10.54 -17.07 -14.07
CA ALA A 228 10.26 -15.64 -14.01
C ALA A 228 8.90 -15.26 -13.45
N LEU A 229 7.85 -16.05 -13.72
CA LEU A 229 6.51 -15.73 -13.21
C LEU A 229 6.44 -15.91 -11.68
N GLU A 230 7.08 -16.96 -11.16
CA GLU A 230 7.16 -17.18 -9.71
C GLU A 230 7.89 -16.02 -9.02
N VAL A 231 9.05 -15.63 -9.55
CA VAL A 231 9.85 -14.52 -9.02
C VAL A 231 9.09 -13.19 -9.10
N ALA A 232 8.40 -12.93 -10.21
CA ALA A 232 7.57 -11.74 -10.38
C ALA A 232 6.45 -11.67 -9.33
N VAL A 233 5.73 -12.76 -9.09
CA VAL A 233 4.65 -12.79 -8.10
C VAL A 233 5.19 -12.62 -6.68
N LYS A 234 6.34 -13.22 -6.35
CA LYS A 234 7.04 -12.98 -5.07
C LYS A 234 7.43 -11.51 -4.91
N ALA A 235 8.07 -10.91 -5.91
CA ALA A 235 8.46 -9.49 -5.89
C ALA A 235 7.24 -8.54 -5.71
N GLN A 236 6.09 -8.88 -6.30
CA GLN A 236 4.86 -8.12 -6.13
C GLN A 236 4.29 -8.15 -4.69
N GLN A 237 4.70 -9.09 -3.83
CA GLN A 237 4.24 -9.11 -2.44
C GLN A 237 4.76 -7.89 -1.66
N ALA A 238 6.02 -7.50 -1.89
CA ALA A 238 6.64 -6.37 -1.21
C ALA A 238 6.20 -4.99 -1.76
N VAL A 239 6.01 -4.84 -3.08
CA VAL A 239 5.60 -3.54 -3.68
C VAL A 239 4.26 -3.03 -3.16
N ARG A 240 3.36 -3.93 -2.76
CA ARG A 240 2.05 -3.57 -2.21
C ARG A 240 2.16 -2.69 -0.95
N LEU A 241 3.27 -2.80 -0.21
CA LEU A 241 3.58 -1.92 0.91
C LEU A 241 3.69 -0.45 0.46
N MET A 242 4.25 -0.18 -0.72
CA MET A 242 4.38 1.18 -1.26
C MET A 242 3.02 1.72 -1.74
N SER A 243 2.20 0.88 -2.38
CA SER A 243 0.83 1.22 -2.74
C SER A 243 -0.06 1.51 -1.51
N MET A 244 0.17 0.80 -0.40
CA MET A 244 -0.45 1.13 0.90
C MET A 244 0.06 2.48 1.44
N ALA A 245 1.36 2.78 1.34
CA ALA A 245 1.90 4.10 1.70
C ALA A 245 1.20 5.23 0.94
N GLY A 246 1.02 5.05 -0.39
CA GLY A 246 0.31 5.99 -1.24
C GLY A 246 -1.15 6.19 -0.80
N SER A 247 -1.86 5.10 -0.53
CA SER A 247 -3.24 5.14 -0.03
C SER A 247 -3.35 5.89 1.30
N LEU A 248 -2.43 5.63 2.24
CA LEU A 248 -2.38 6.31 3.54
C LEU A 248 -1.99 7.79 3.42
N GLY A 249 -1.18 8.16 2.44
CA GLY A 249 -0.85 9.56 2.12
C GLY A 249 -2.10 10.31 1.62
N ILE A 250 -2.84 9.70 0.69
CA ILE A 250 -4.13 10.23 0.22
C ILE A 250 -5.10 10.38 1.40
N ALA A 251 -5.22 9.35 2.23
CA ALA A 251 -6.13 9.32 3.37
C ALA A 251 -5.81 10.41 4.40
N ASP A 252 -4.52 10.62 4.70
CA ASP A 252 -4.06 11.67 5.61
C ASP A 252 -4.57 13.05 5.13
N THR A 253 -4.27 13.42 3.89
CA THR A 253 -4.65 14.72 3.34
C THR A 253 -6.16 14.87 3.17
N ALA A 254 -6.88 13.82 2.75
CA ALA A 254 -8.34 13.88 2.61
C ALA A 254 -9.04 14.17 3.95
N VAL A 255 -8.59 13.54 5.03
CA VAL A 255 -9.14 13.76 6.37
C VAL A 255 -8.78 15.16 6.89
N ARG A 256 -7.56 15.66 6.64
CA ARG A 256 -7.18 17.05 7.00
C ARG A 256 -8.09 18.07 6.33
N ILE A 257 -8.29 17.98 5.02
CA ILE A 257 -9.19 18.87 4.28
C ILE A 257 -10.60 18.89 4.90
N ALA A 258 -11.13 17.72 5.28
CA ALA A 258 -12.44 17.62 5.91
C ALA A 258 -12.45 18.21 7.33
N LEU A 259 -11.40 18.00 8.12
CA LEU A 259 -11.27 18.54 9.48
C LEU A 259 -11.11 20.07 9.48
N ASP A 260 -10.26 20.61 8.60
CA ASP A 260 -10.06 22.05 8.43
C ASP A 260 -11.38 22.74 8.08
N PHE A 261 -12.11 22.18 7.11
CA PHE A 261 -13.42 22.68 6.75
C PHE A 261 -14.43 22.58 7.90
N ALA A 262 -14.50 21.42 8.57
CA ALA A 262 -15.49 21.18 9.62
C ALA A 262 -15.23 22.02 10.88
N THR A 263 -13.98 22.31 11.18
CA THR A 263 -13.57 23.14 12.33
C THR A 263 -13.77 24.63 12.01
N GLY A 264 -13.45 25.06 10.79
CA GLY A 264 -13.62 26.46 10.36
C GLY A 264 -15.07 26.87 10.05
N ARG A 265 -16.00 25.91 9.93
CA ARG A 265 -17.40 26.16 9.56
C ARG A 265 -18.33 26.06 10.77
N ARG A 266 -19.28 27.01 10.90
CA ARG A 266 -20.38 26.92 11.87
C ARG A 266 -21.74 26.76 11.20
N THR A 267 -22.64 26.02 11.86
CA THR A 267 -24.07 25.97 11.57
C THR A 267 -24.84 26.47 12.80
N GLY A 268 -25.32 27.71 12.72
CA GLY A 268 -25.85 28.41 13.90
C GLY A 268 -24.74 28.65 14.93
N ARG A 269 -24.89 28.10 16.14
CA ARG A 269 -23.92 28.25 17.23
C ARG A 269 -22.94 27.09 17.36
N THR A 270 -23.05 26.04 16.54
CA THR A 270 -22.21 24.83 16.65
C THR A 270 -21.22 24.78 15.50
N GLU A 271 -19.98 24.40 15.79
CA GLU A 271 -19.00 24.08 14.73
C GLU A 271 -19.44 22.82 14.00
N LEU A 272 -19.18 22.75 12.71
CA LEU A 272 -19.63 21.63 11.90
C LEU A 272 -18.99 20.34 12.41
N VAL A 273 -17.75 20.35 12.90
CA VAL A 273 -17.08 19.18 13.52
C VAL A 273 -17.84 18.63 14.74
N GLU A 274 -18.57 19.46 15.49
CA GLU A 274 -19.37 19.05 16.65
C GLU A 274 -20.85 18.79 16.32
N SER A 275 -21.27 19.04 15.07
CA SER A 275 -22.61 18.64 14.60
C SER A 275 -22.75 17.12 14.71
N PRO A 276 -23.86 16.58 15.27
CA PRO A 276 -24.02 15.15 15.48
C PRO A 276 -23.78 14.30 14.22
N TRP A 277 -24.21 14.79 13.06
CA TRP A 277 -24.06 14.07 11.80
C TRP A 277 -22.61 14.11 11.28
N SER A 278 -21.99 15.30 11.24
CA SER A 278 -20.61 15.45 10.77
C SER A 278 -19.62 14.77 11.70
N LYS A 279 -19.80 14.88 13.01
CA LYS A 279 -19.03 14.16 14.02
C LYS A 279 -19.06 12.66 13.78
N ARG A 280 -20.25 12.10 13.49
CA ARG A 280 -20.39 10.67 13.20
C ARG A 280 -19.66 10.25 11.93
N GLU A 281 -19.79 10.99 10.83
CA GLU A 281 -19.10 10.64 9.57
C GLU A 281 -17.58 10.78 9.70
N LEU A 282 -17.08 11.82 10.39
CA LEU A 282 -15.66 12.01 10.68
C LEU A 282 -15.11 10.93 11.64
N SER A 283 -15.92 10.44 12.58
CA SER A 283 -15.53 9.35 13.48
C SER A 283 -15.33 8.03 12.73
N VAL A 284 -16.20 7.73 11.75
CA VAL A 284 -16.00 6.56 10.86
C VAL A 284 -14.73 6.74 10.03
N ALA A 285 -14.52 7.93 9.43
CA ALA A 285 -13.34 8.22 8.62
C ALA A 285 -12.03 8.09 9.43
N ALA A 286 -12.03 8.60 10.67
CA ALA A 286 -10.91 8.47 11.59
C ALA A 286 -10.65 7.01 11.97
N ALA A 287 -11.67 6.24 12.37
CA ALA A 287 -11.50 4.83 12.70
C ALA A 287 -10.96 4.01 11.52
N ALA A 288 -11.43 4.27 10.30
CA ALA A 288 -10.93 3.65 9.07
C ALA A 288 -9.45 3.98 8.82
N LEU A 289 -9.04 5.23 9.04
CA LEU A 289 -7.66 5.68 8.90
C LEU A 289 -6.72 4.98 9.89
N LEU A 290 -7.08 4.94 11.17
CA LEU A 290 -6.26 4.31 12.22
C LEU A 290 -6.17 2.79 12.01
N ALA A 291 -7.27 2.15 11.60
CA ALA A 291 -7.28 0.74 11.23
C ALA A 291 -6.37 0.44 10.03
N ALA A 292 -6.41 1.28 8.99
CA ALA A 292 -5.58 1.15 7.81
C ALA A 292 -4.08 1.35 8.13
N ASP A 293 -3.75 2.32 8.98
CA ASP A 293 -2.36 2.54 9.44
C ASP A 293 -1.84 1.33 10.22
N ALA A 294 -2.62 0.82 11.18
CA ALA A 294 -2.24 -0.33 11.99
C ALA A 294 -1.90 -1.55 11.12
N VAL A 295 -2.81 -1.97 10.23
CA VAL A 295 -2.56 -3.15 9.37
C VAL A 295 -1.42 -2.93 8.38
N ALA A 296 -1.23 -1.71 7.85
CA ALA A 296 -0.13 -1.41 6.95
C ALA A 296 1.22 -1.47 7.66
N LEU A 297 1.33 -0.91 8.88
CA LEU A 297 2.51 -1.01 9.72
C LEU A 297 2.81 -2.46 10.09
N SER A 298 1.80 -3.22 10.50
CA SER A 298 1.93 -4.65 10.81
C SER A 298 2.41 -5.46 9.62
N ALA A 299 1.89 -5.21 8.41
CA ALA A 299 2.39 -5.84 7.19
C ALA A 299 3.84 -5.44 6.91
N ALA A 300 4.15 -4.14 6.98
CA ALA A 300 5.49 -3.61 6.71
C ALA A 300 6.55 -4.16 7.69
N ARG A 301 6.18 -4.48 8.93
CA ARG A 301 7.04 -5.18 9.90
C ARG A 301 7.01 -6.70 9.66
N GLY A 302 5.85 -7.25 9.36
CA GLY A 302 5.59 -8.67 9.09
C GLY A 302 6.44 -9.27 7.99
N VAL A 303 6.70 -8.53 6.91
CA VAL A 303 7.54 -9.02 5.80
C VAL A 303 8.98 -9.34 6.21
N HIS A 304 9.46 -8.75 7.30
CA HIS A 304 10.79 -9.04 7.85
C HIS A 304 10.78 -10.32 8.70
N VAL A 305 9.71 -10.52 9.47
CA VAL A 305 9.64 -11.58 10.49
C VAL A 305 9.09 -12.88 9.91
N VAL A 306 7.99 -12.80 9.17
CA VAL A 306 7.23 -13.92 8.59
C VAL A 306 7.01 -13.76 7.06
N PRO A 307 8.06 -13.55 6.25
CA PRO A 307 7.96 -13.42 4.78
C PRO A 307 7.24 -14.59 4.09
N GLU A 308 7.23 -15.78 4.68
CA GLU A 308 6.55 -16.95 4.14
C GLU A 308 5.01 -16.78 4.10
N ALA A 309 4.45 -15.95 4.99
CA ALA A 309 3.02 -15.65 5.06
C ALA A 309 2.58 -14.51 4.11
N PHE A 310 3.53 -13.86 3.43
CA PHE A 310 3.29 -12.61 2.71
C PHE A 310 2.49 -12.78 1.40
N SER A 311 2.39 -14.00 0.89
CA SER A 311 1.44 -14.36 -0.16
C SER A 311 -0.03 -14.18 0.25
N VAL A 312 -0.31 -14.00 1.54
CA VAL A 312 -1.65 -13.68 2.07
C VAL A 312 -1.66 -12.29 2.72
N TRP A 313 -0.71 -12.01 3.62
CA TRP A 313 -0.69 -10.73 4.38
C TRP A 313 -0.59 -9.50 3.49
N ALA A 314 0.23 -9.53 2.43
CA ALA A 314 0.33 -8.38 1.52
C ALA A 314 -0.99 -8.10 0.79
N LEU A 315 -1.72 -9.16 0.42
CA LEU A 315 -2.97 -9.08 -0.32
C LEU A 315 -4.12 -8.62 0.58
N SER A 316 -4.21 -9.19 1.79
CA SER A 316 -5.23 -8.85 2.78
C SER A 316 -5.04 -7.42 3.30
N ALA A 317 -3.81 -7.02 3.65
CA ALA A 317 -3.51 -5.66 4.10
C ALA A 317 -3.80 -4.63 3.00
N LYS A 318 -3.36 -4.88 1.75
CA LYS A 318 -3.65 -3.99 0.62
C LYS A 318 -5.15 -3.85 0.40
N HIS A 319 -5.92 -4.95 0.48
CA HIS A 319 -7.37 -4.91 0.38
C HIS A 319 -7.97 -3.98 1.45
N VAL A 320 -7.64 -4.20 2.72
CA VAL A 320 -8.17 -3.41 3.85
C VAL A 320 -7.81 -1.93 3.72
N VAL A 321 -6.54 -1.61 3.45
CA VAL A 321 -6.07 -0.22 3.32
C VAL A 321 -6.79 0.50 2.17
N ALA A 322 -6.93 -0.17 1.02
CA ALA A 322 -7.56 0.44 -0.15
C ALA A 322 -9.07 0.67 0.06
N GLU A 323 -9.79 -0.31 0.63
CA GLU A 323 -11.22 -0.20 0.94
C GLU A 323 -11.51 0.78 2.08
N ALA A 324 -10.66 0.84 3.10
CA ALA A 324 -10.76 1.83 4.18
C ALA A 324 -10.48 3.26 3.68
N THR A 325 -9.50 3.42 2.79
CA THR A 325 -9.19 4.71 2.14
C THR A 325 -10.36 5.20 1.29
N ASP A 326 -11.02 4.32 0.55
CA ASP A 326 -12.21 4.69 -0.23
C ASP A 326 -13.38 5.12 0.66
N ASP A 327 -13.65 4.37 1.74
CA ASP A 327 -14.72 4.72 2.67
C ASP A 327 -14.46 6.06 3.35
N LEU A 328 -13.26 6.29 3.91
CA LEU A 328 -12.94 7.56 4.58
C LEU A 328 -12.98 8.75 3.61
N ILE A 329 -12.61 8.58 2.34
CA ILE A 329 -12.75 9.64 1.33
C ILE A 329 -14.22 9.95 1.10
N ARG A 330 -15.07 8.93 0.95
CA ARG A 330 -16.52 9.13 0.79
C ARG A 330 -17.14 9.82 2.00
N ARG A 331 -16.75 9.45 3.23
CA ARG A 331 -17.19 10.09 4.48
C ARG A 331 -16.71 11.54 4.57
N SER A 332 -15.46 11.81 4.21
CA SER A 332 -14.89 13.16 4.15
C SER A 332 -15.63 14.03 3.13
N GLY A 333 -15.92 13.49 1.94
CA GLY A 333 -16.67 14.20 0.90
C GLY A 333 -18.11 14.51 1.31
N THR A 334 -18.72 13.60 2.06
CA THR A 334 -20.05 13.77 2.67
C THR A 334 -20.07 14.97 3.63
N VAL A 335 -19.02 15.19 4.42
CA VAL A 335 -18.86 16.36 5.31
C VAL A 335 -18.61 17.65 4.52
N LEU A 336 -17.78 17.59 3.48
CA LEU A 336 -17.47 18.72 2.59
C LEU A 336 -18.66 19.17 1.73
N ALA A 337 -19.65 18.28 1.51
CA ALA A 337 -20.82 18.49 0.67
C ALA A 337 -20.41 18.97 -0.73
N THR A 338 -21.01 20.05 -1.24
CA THR A 338 -20.73 20.60 -2.59
C THR A 338 -19.24 20.86 -2.82
N ARG A 339 -18.44 21.17 -1.78
CA ARG A 339 -17.00 21.41 -1.92
C ARG A 339 -16.22 20.19 -2.38
N SER A 340 -16.71 18.99 -2.08
CA SER A 340 -16.10 17.74 -2.54
C SER A 340 -16.10 17.60 -4.06
N VAL A 341 -16.93 18.38 -4.78
CA VAL A 341 -17.07 18.34 -6.23
C VAL A 341 -16.66 19.64 -6.93
N LEU A 342 -15.98 20.56 -6.24
CA LEU A 342 -15.46 21.80 -6.84
C LEU A 342 -14.00 21.66 -7.27
N ARG A 343 -13.73 21.89 -8.57
CA ARG A 343 -12.39 21.91 -9.17
C ARG A 343 -11.73 23.29 -9.16
N GLU A 344 -12.55 24.33 -9.14
CA GLU A 344 -12.11 25.72 -9.23
C GLU A 344 -12.37 26.45 -7.91
N GLY A 345 -11.55 27.47 -7.61
CA GLY A 345 -11.63 28.24 -6.38
C GLY A 345 -10.31 28.91 -6.02
N ALA A 346 -10.02 29.01 -4.72
CA ALA A 346 -8.69 29.40 -4.22
C ALA A 346 -7.61 28.43 -4.74
N PRO A 347 -6.33 28.82 -4.79
CA PRO A 347 -5.28 27.89 -5.18
C PRO A 347 -5.30 26.62 -4.30
N GLY A 348 -5.03 25.47 -4.90
CA GLY A 348 -5.24 24.15 -4.27
C GLY A 348 -6.71 23.66 -4.27
N ALA A 349 -7.68 24.47 -4.73
CA ALA A 349 -9.02 23.96 -5.05
C ALA A 349 -8.94 22.78 -6.01
N GLY A 350 -9.83 21.80 -5.86
CA GLY A 350 -9.77 20.56 -6.63
C GLY A 350 -8.85 19.47 -6.07
N LEU A 351 -8.01 19.76 -5.06
CA LEU A 351 -7.16 18.74 -4.42
C LEU A 351 -7.99 17.55 -3.92
N PHE A 352 -9.11 17.79 -3.24
CA PHE A 352 -9.95 16.71 -2.73
C PHE A 352 -10.45 15.77 -3.85
N GLN A 353 -10.77 16.33 -5.02
CA GLN A 353 -11.21 15.55 -6.17
C GLN A 353 -10.06 14.81 -6.85
N LYS A 354 -8.86 15.42 -6.88
CA LYS A 354 -7.64 14.71 -7.29
C LYS A 354 -7.45 13.49 -6.39
N LEU A 355 -7.47 13.67 -5.07
CA LEU A 355 -7.36 12.57 -4.09
C LEU A 355 -8.43 11.47 -4.30
N GLN A 356 -9.68 11.87 -4.56
CA GLN A 356 -10.78 10.94 -4.89
C GLN A 356 -10.49 10.10 -6.14
N ARG A 357 -9.95 10.70 -7.20
CA ARG A 357 -9.65 10.00 -8.46
C ARG A 357 -8.39 9.15 -8.34
N ASP A 358 -7.38 9.68 -7.68
CA ASP A 358 -6.11 9.01 -7.42
C ASP A 358 -6.32 7.72 -6.63
N SER A 359 -7.16 7.76 -5.59
CA SER A 359 -7.46 6.57 -4.79
C SER A 359 -8.08 5.45 -5.63
N GLN A 360 -8.94 5.77 -6.62
CA GLN A 360 -9.52 4.76 -7.51
C GLN A 360 -8.46 4.07 -8.38
N VAL A 361 -7.39 4.77 -8.74
CA VAL A 361 -6.28 4.15 -9.49
C VAL A 361 -5.44 3.27 -8.58
N VAL A 362 -5.09 3.73 -7.37
CA VAL A 362 -4.34 2.92 -6.39
C VAL A 362 -5.07 1.62 -6.03
N ARG A 363 -6.41 1.63 -6.04
CA ARG A 363 -7.23 0.43 -5.83
C ARG A 363 -6.99 -0.67 -6.87
N VAL A 364 -6.55 -0.35 -8.08
CA VAL A 364 -6.40 -1.31 -9.19
C VAL A 364 -4.95 -1.58 -9.62
N ILE A 365 -4.00 -0.71 -9.29
CA ILE A 365 -2.56 -1.00 -9.45
C ILE A 365 -2.12 -2.11 -8.48
N ASP A 366 -1.06 -2.82 -8.85
CA ASP A 366 -0.52 -3.98 -8.10
C ASP A 366 -1.58 -5.02 -7.71
N ALA A 367 -2.52 -5.22 -8.65
CA ALA A 367 -3.76 -6.00 -8.56
C ALA A 367 -4.93 -5.31 -7.82
N SER A 368 -6.13 -5.46 -8.38
CA SER A 368 -7.36 -4.93 -7.80
C SER A 368 -7.69 -5.54 -6.44
N THR A 369 -8.54 -4.88 -5.65
CA THR A 369 -8.99 -5.40 -4.34
C THR A 369 -9.63 -6.79 -4.48
N LEU A 370 -10.41 -7.03 -5.54
CA LEU A 370 -10.97 -8.35 -5.84
C LEU A 370 -9.91 -9.36 -6.33
N ALA A 371 -8.97 -8.93 -7.18
CA ALA A 371 -7.90 -9.82 -7.65
C ALA A 371 -7.05 -10.31 -6.47
N ASN A 372 -6.75 -9.43 -5.51
CA ASN A 372 -6.06 -9.81 -4.28
C ASN A 372 -6.82 -10.89 -3.50
N LEU A 373 -8.13 -10.73 -3.27
CA LEU A 373 -8.94 -11.74 -2.58
C LEU A 373 -8.90 -13.08 -3.31
N ARG A 374 -9.10 -13.08 -4.64
CA ARG A 374 -9.04 -14.30 -5.46
C ARG A 374 -7.68 -14.98 -5.40
N SER A 375 -6.59 -14.22 -5.34
CA SER A 375 -5.23 -14.75 -5.32
C SER A 375 -4.90 -15.56 -4.06
N TYR A 376 -5.49 -15.27 -2.89
CA TYR A 376 -5.26 -16.06 -1.68
C TYR A 376 -6.45 -16.84 -1.15
N ALA A 377 -7.67 -16.66 -1.69
CA ALA A 377 -8.87 -17.38 -1.24
C ALA A 377 -8.61 -18.90 -1.15
N GLY A 378 -7.94 -19.48 -2.15
CA GLY A 378 -7.56 -20.90 -2.17
C GLY A 378 -6.59 -21.36 -1.08
N GLN A 379 -5.95 -20.43 -0.37
CA GLN A 379 -4.99 -20.71 0.71
C GLN A 379 -5.64 -20.75 2.11
N LEU A 380 -6.85 -20.17 2.26
CA LEU A 380 -7.57 -20.13 3.53
C LEU A 380 -7.80 -21.49 4.21
N PRO A 381 -8.09 -22.59 3.49
CA PRO A 381 -8.29 -23.89 4.13
C PRO A 381 -7.06 -24.28 4.96
N THR A 382 -5.87 -24.11 4.41
CA THR A 382 -4.61 -24.39 5.12
C THR A 382 -4.41 -23.48 6.33
N LEU A 383 -4.75 -22.19 6.20
CA LEU A 383 -4.57 -21.19 7.28
C LEU A 383 -5.54 -21.37 8.44
N THR A 384 -6.72 -21.93 8.19
CA THR A 384 -7.82 -22.02 9.19
C THR A 384 -8.00 -23.41 9.79
N GLU A 385 -7.40 -24.45 9.19
CA GLU A 385 -7.46 -25.83 9.69
C GLU A 385 -6.22 -26.25 10.49
N GLY A 386 -5.16 -25.43 10.49
CA GLY A 386 -3.98 -25.71 11.30
C GLY A 386 -4.33 -25.83 12.79
N THR A 387 -3.48 -26.51 13.56
CA THR A 387 -3.58 -26.58 15.04
C THR A 387 -2.25 -26.22 15.73
N ALA A 388 -1.27 -25.77 14.95
CA ALA A 388 0.01 -25.34 15.49
C ALA A 388 -0.19 -24.11 16.39
N PRO A 389 0.51 -24.03 17.53
CA PRO A 389 0.47 -22.82 18.37
C PRO A 389 1.03 -21.62 17.61
N ALA A 390 0.61 -20.43 18.02
CA ALA A 390 1.15 -19.19 17.47
C ALA A 390 2.64 -19.08 17.79
N ASP A 391 3.41 -18.53 16.85
CA ASP A 391 4.77 -18.09 17.13
C ASP A 391 4.70 -16.75 17.89
N GLU A 392 4.66 -16.83 19.22
CA GLU A 392 4.56 -15.66 20.11
C GLU A 392 5.71 -14.67 19.91
N ASP A 393 6.92 -15.17 19.67
CA ASP A 393 8.10 -14.34 19.42
C ASP A 393 7.96 -13.57 18.10
N ALA A 394 7.44 -14.24 17.05
CA ALA A 394 7.14 -13.58 15.79
C ALA A 394 6.06 -12.49 15.94
N VAL A 395 4.96 -12.78 16.63
CA VAL A 395 3.91 -11.78 16.94
C VAL A 395 4.54 -10.60 17.70
N HIS A 396 5.26 -10.87 18.78
CA HIS A 396 5.90 -9.82 19.58
C HIS A 396 6.86 -8.96 18.73
N SER A 397 7.69 -9.56 17.88
CA SER A 397 8.63 -8.86 16.99
C SER A 397 7.92 -7.96 15.97
N VAL A 398 6.84 -8.46 15.36
CA VAL A 398 6.04 -7.70 14.38
C VAL A 398 5.39 -6.48 15.04
N PHE A 399 4.84 -6.61 16.24
CA PHE A 399 4.02 -5.55 16.82
C PHE A 399 4.78 -4.59 17.75
N SER A 400 5.96 -4.94 18.24
CA SER A 400 6.76 -4.06 19.12
C SER A 400 7.50 -2.99 18.30
N LEU A 401 6.95 -1.77 18.19
CA LEU A 401 7.41 -0.77 17.20
C LEU A 401 8.87 -0.30 17.38
N ASP A 402 9.44 -0.39 18.60
CA ASP A 402 10.85 -0.07 18.86
C ASP A 402 11.80 -1.27 18.77
N ALA A 403 11.25 -2.48 18.62
CA ALA A 403 12.07 -3.67 18.49
C ALA A 403 12.77 -3.67 17.11
N PRO A 404 14.07 -4.01 17.07
CA PRO A 404 14.78 -4.16 15.81
C PRO A 404 14.14 -5.27 14.97
N LEU A 405 14.04 -5.04 13.67
CA LEU A 405 13.56 -6.04 12.72
C LEU A 405 14.75 -6.85 12.19
N PRO A 406 14.55 -8.14 11.89
CA PRO A 406 15.52 -8.89 11.10
C PRO A 406 15.67 -8.26 9.69
N PRO A 407 16.82 -8.47 9.03
CA PRO A 407 17.02 -8.00 7.65
C PRO A 407 15.91 -8.51 6.73
N TYR A 408 15.54 -7.71 5.73
CA TYR A 408 14.61 -8.18 4.70
C TYR A 408 15.30 -9.24 3.84
N GLU A 409 14.70 -10.44 3.79
CA GLU A 409 15.19 -11.57 3.01
C GLU A 409 14.17 -11.94 1.94
N PRO A 410 14.21 -11.33 0.73
CA PRO A 410 13.22 -11.60 -0.32
C PRO A 410 13.17 -13.08 -0.73
N ALA A 411 14.27 -13.82 -0.55
CA ALA A 411 14.36 -15.25 -0.86
C ALA A 411 13.45 -16.13 0.01
N ARG A 412 13.01 -15.63 1.19
CA ARG A 412 12.07 -16.32 2.09
C ARG A 412 10.60 -16.10 1.72
N LEU A 413 10.29 -15.21 0.77
CA LEU A 413 8.94 -15.06 0.26
C LEU A 413 8.49 -16.36 -0.43
N ASP A 414 7.31 -16.86 -0.09
CA ASP A 414 6.69 -18.04 -0.72
C ASP A 414 5.46 -17.63 -1.55
N MET A 415 5.08 -18.46 -2.51
CA MET A 415 3.86 -18.29 -3.31
C MET A 415 2.60 -18.67 -2.53
N PHE A 416 2.76 -19.54 -1.53
CA PHE A 416 1.69 -20.07 -0.72
C PHE A 416 2.07 -20.05 0.75
N ALA A 417 1.24 -19.40 1.57
CA ALA A 417 1.40 -19.44 3.01
C ALA A 417 1.11 -20.86 3.53
N ARG A 418 1.90 -21.29 4.52
CA ARG A 418 1.75 -22.61 5.15
C ARG A 418 1.59 -22.44 6.65
N GLY A 419 0.89 -23.37 7.27
CA GLY A 419 0.61 -23.31 8.71
C GLY A 419 -0.54 -22.36 9.03
N GLN A 420 -0.63 -21.94 10.29
CA GLN A 420 -1.60 -20.94 10.72
C GLN A 420 -1.07 -19.53 10.50
N ASP A 421 -1.99 -18.58 10.37
CA ASP A 421 -1.68 -17.16 10.47
C ASP A 421 -1.31 -16.81 11.93
N PRO A 422 -0.06 -16.43 12.24
CA PRO A 422 0.36 -16.18 13.61
C PRO A 422 -0.41 -15.01 14.27
N VAL A 423 -0.93 -14.07 13.48
CA VAL A 423 -1.73 -12.94 13.99
C VAL A 423 -3.08 -13.41 14.51
N LEU A 424 -3.76 -14.30 13.78
CA LEU A 424 -5.04 -14.85 14.23
C LEU A 424 -4.86 -15.94 15.28
N ALA A 425 -3.82 -16.76 15.14
CA ALA A 425 -3.49 -17.83 16.09
C ALA A 425 -3.16 -17.31 17.48
N GLY A 426 -2.40 -16.21 17.59
CA GLY A 426 -2.00 -15.62 18.88
C GLY A 426 -3.06 -14.72 19.51
N LEU A 427 -4.24 -14.60 18.88
CA LEU A 427 -5.31 -13.73 19.36
C LEU A 427 -5.88 -14.15 20.73
N PRO A 428 -6.16 -15.45 21.00
CA PRO A 428 -6.64 -15.88 22.31
C PRO A 428 -5.66 -15.54 23.44
N ASP A 429 -4.37 -15.85 23.25
CA ASP A 429 -3.32 -15.56 24.25
C ASP A 429 -3.17 -14.07 24.50
N THR A 430 -3.27 -13.26 23.44
CA THR A 430 -3.25 -11.81 23.54
C THR A 430 -4.41 -11.31 24.36
N VAL A 431 -5.60 -11.87 24.19
CA VAL A 431 -6.81 -11.49 24.94
C VAL A 431 -6.76 -11.94 26.40
N ASP A 432 -6.27 -13.15 26.66
CA ASP A 432 -6.11 -13.70 28.00
C ASP A 432 -5.04 -12.92 28.81
N ALA A 433 -4.05 -12.34 28.12
CA ALA A 433 -3.04 -11.46 28.71
C ALA A 433 -3.50 -10.00 28.94
N LEU A 434 -4.74 -9.64 28.55
CA LEU A 434 -5.28 -8.29 28.76
C LEU A 434 -5.66 -8.12 30.25
N PRO A 435 -5.18 -7.08 30.94
CA PRO A 435 -5.69 -6.75 32.26
C PRO A 435 -7.19 -6.39 32.17
N ASP A 436 -7.89 -6.34 33.30
CA ASP A 436 -9.32 -5.97 33.43
C ASP A 436 -9.73 -4.59 32.79
N GLY A 437 -8.78 -3.85 32.18
CA GLY A 437 -8.89 -2.47 31.73
C GLY A 437 -8.95 -2.23 30.22
N LEU A 438 -9.61 -3.09 29.43
CA LEU A 438 -9.89 -2.76 28.02
C LEU A 438 -10.91 -1.63 27.83
N GLY A 439 -11.66 -1.30 28.89
CA GLY A 439 -12.68 -0.26 28.85
C GLY A 439 -13.64 -0.45 27.67
N GLU A 440 -13.75 0.58 26.83
CA GLU A 440 -14.63 0.58 25.65
C GLU A 440 -14.23 -0.44 24.57
N ALA A 441 -12.97 -0.89 24.53
CA ALA A 441 -12.47 -1.88 23.57
C ALA A 441 -12.81 -3.33 23.95
N ALA A 442 -13.27 -3.60 25.18
CA ALA A 442 -13.49 -4.95 25.68
C ALA A 442 -14.53 -5.72 24.84
N ARG A 443 -15.67 -5.09 24.55
CA ARG A 443 -16.75 -5.71 23.79
C ARG A 443 -16.36 -5.98 22.32
N PRO A 444 -15.77 -5.03 21.57
CA PRO A 444 -15.22 -5.31 20.25
C PRO A 444 -14.15 -6.41 20.27
N ALA A 445 -13.24 -6.43 21.25
CA ALA A 445 -12.22 -7.48 21.35
C ALA A 445 -12.83 -8.89 21.54
N ALA A 446 -13.83 -9.03 22.42
CA ALA A 446 -14.54 -10.30 22.59
C ALA A 446 -15.28 -10.74 21.31
N ARG A 447 -15.91 -9.80 20.59
CA ARG A 447 -16.54 -10.07 19.28
C ARG A 447 -15.52 -10.54 18.24
N LEU A 448 -14.32 -9.96 18.25
CA LEU A 448 -13.24 -10.35 17.35
C LEU A 448 -12.82 -11.80 17.60
N VAL A 449 -12.59 -12.20 18.85
CA VAL A 449 -12.24 -13.59 19.19
C VAL A 449 -13.29 -14.57 18.68
N ALA A 450 -14.57 -14.29 18.94
CA ALA A 450 -15.67 -15.13 18.45
C ALA A 450 -15.69 -15.18 16.90
N ALA A 451 -15.55 -14.04 16.24
CA ALA A 451 -15.59 -13.98 14.78
C ALA A 451 -14.41 -14.71 14.11
N VAL A 452 -13.24 -14.72 14.74
CA VAL A 452 -12.06 -15.48 14.28
C VAL A 452 -12.25 -16.98 14.51
N ALA A 453 -12.79 -17.39 15.66
CA ALA A 453 -13.10 -18.79 15.95
C ALA A 453 -14.06 -19.41 14.92
N ASP A 454 -15.03 -18.62 14.44
CA ASP A 454 -16.00 -19.06 13.42
C ASP A 454 -15.42 -19.17 12.01
N LEU A 455 -14.22 -18.62 11.75
CA LEU A 455 -13.68 -18.51 10.39
C LEU A 455 -13.41 -19.89 9.77
N GLY A 456 -12.92 -20.86 10.55
CA GLY A 456 -12.67 -22.21 10.05
C GLY A 456 -13.95 -22.91 9.59
N GLU A 457 -15.08 -22.70 10.26
CA GLU A 457 -16.35 -23.26 9.80
C GLU A 457 -16.88 -22.56 8.56
N LEU A 458 -16.69 -21.24 8.45
CA LEU A 458 -17.04 -20.49 7.25
C LEU A 458 -16.26 -21.01 6.03
N VAL A 459 -14.95 -21.23 6.16
CA VAL A 459 -14.10 -21.75 5.09
C VAL A 459 -14.51 -23.18 4.71
N ARG A 460 -14.74 -24.07 5.69
CA ARG A 460 -15.25 -25.43 5.40
C ARG A 460 -16.60 -25.40 4.70
N ALA A 461 -17.50 -24.52 5.11
CA ALA A 461 -18.81 -24.37 4.47
C ALA A 461 -18.69 -23.89 3.02
N ALA A 462 -17.76 -22.97 2.73
CA ALA A 462 -17.48 -22.46 1.39
C ALA A 462 -16.93 -23.53 0.42
N GLN A 463 -16.39 -24.64 0.93
CA GLN A 463 -15.85 -25.74 0.12
C GLN A 463 -16.84 -26.91 -0.09
N ARG A 464 -18.02 -26.87 0.53
CA ARG A 464 -19.01 -27.96 0.41
C ARG A 464 -19.54 -28.05 -1.03
N PRO A 465 -19.86 -29.26 -1.54
CA PRO A 465 -20.54 -29.41 -2.82
C PRO A 465 -21.84 -28.58 -2.85
N GLY A 466 -21.98 -27.73 -3.88
CA GLY A 466 -23.13 -26.85 -4.03
C GLY A 466 -23.04 -25.51 -3.30
N ALA A 467 -21.92 -25.19 -2.64
CA ALA A 467 -21.67 -23.85 -2.12
C ALA A 467 -21.63 -22.80 -3.24
N ASP A 468 -21.87 -21.53 -2.89
CA ASP A 468 -21.74 -20.41 -3.82
C ASP A 468 -20.30 -20.37 -4.38
N PRO A 469 -20.09 -20.25 -5.70
CA PRO A 469 -18.76 -20.17 -6.30
C PRO A 469 -17.88 -19.04 -5.74
N ASN A 470 -18.47 -18.01 -5.15
CA ASN A 470 -17.78 -16.87 -4.54
C ASN A 470 -17.56 -17.03 -3.03
N ALA A 471 -18.12 -18.05 -2.39
CA ALA A 471 -18.10 -18.18 -0.92
C ALA A 471 -16.68 -18.15 -0.32
N LEU A 472 -15.68 -18.70 -1.04
CA LEU A 472 -14.29 -18.67 -0.58
C LEU A 472 -13.65 -17.29 -0.72
N VAL A 473 -14.08 -16.50 -1.72
CA VAL A 473 -13.67 -15.10 -1.89
C VAL A 473 -14.32 -14.23 -0.82
N ASP A 474 -15.59 -14.48 -0.48
CA ASP A 474 -16.28 -13.80 0.63
C ASP A 474 -15.63 -14.12 1.98
N ALA A 475 -15.23 -15.39 2.18
CA ALA A 475 -14.45 -15.79 3.35
C ALA A 475 -13.07 -15.10 3.38
N ALA A 476 -12.44 -14.90 2.22
CA ALA A 476 -11.19 -14.15 2.11
C ALA A 476 -11.36 -12.69 2.49
N GLU A 477 -12.42 -12.03 2.05
CA GLU A 477 -12.73 -10.66 2.45
C GLU A 477 -12.92 -10.57 3.96
N ARG A 478 -13.73 -11.46 4.54
CA ARG A 478 -13.94 -11.51 5.99
C ARG A 478 -12.64 -11.78 6.75
N TYR A 479 -11.80 -12.69 6.28
CA TYR A 479 -10.47 -12.92 6.85
C TYR A 479 -9.62 -11.65 6.84
N ALA A 480 -9.60 -10.87 5.75
CA ALA A 480 -8.79 -9.65 5.67
C ALA A 480 -9.18 -8.63 6.74
N TRP A 481 -10.48 -8.40 6.93
CA TRP A 481 -11.00 -7.49 7.96
C TRP A 481 -10.70 -7.98 9.39
N LEU A 482 -10.84 -9.28 9.65
CA LEU A 482 -10.52 -9.87 10.96
C LEU A 482 -9.01 -9.88 11.25
N HIS A 483 -8.18 -10.15 10.25
CA HIS A 483 -6.72 -10.06 10.35
C HIS A 483 -6.29 -8.63 10.72
N ALA A 484 -6.83 -7.61 10.04
CA ALA A 484 -6.56 -6.22 10.39
C ALA A 484 -7.01 -5.86 11.81
N ALA A 485 -8.13 -6.43 12.29
CA ALA A 485 -8.64 -6.18 13.63
C ALA A 485 -7.73 -6.81 14.70
N ALA A 486 -7.25 -8.03 14.44
CA ALA A 486 -6.24 -8.67 15.29
C ALA A 486 -4.93 -7.86 15.30
N CYS A 487 -4.48 -7.33 14.15
CA CYS A 487 -3.32 -6.44 14.08
C CYS A 487 -3.47 -5.21 14.99
N CYS A 488 -4.65 -4.59 15.05
CA CYS A 488 -4.90 -3.46 15.95
C CYS A 488 -4.72 -3.83 17.43
N LEU A 489 -5.24 -5.00 17.83
CA LEU A 489 -5.16 -5.46 19.21
C LEU A 489 -3.73 -5.80 19.62
N HIS A 490 -3.01 -6.54 18.76
CA HIS A 490 -1.60 -6.87 19.00
C HIS A 490 -0.72 -5.62 19.04
N LEU A 491 -0.93 -4.66 18.13
CA LEU A 491 -0.21 -3.40 18.11
C LEU A 491 -0.41 -2.62 19.42
N TRP A 492 -1.65 -2.54 19.91
CA TRP A 492 -1.93 -1.90 21.20
C TRP A 492 -1.25 -2.64 22.36
N GLN A 493 -1.37 -3.97 22.42
CA GLN A 493 -0.82 -4.79 23.52
C GLN A 493 0.70 -4.67 23.61
N ALA A 494 1.39 -4.68 22.47
CA ALA A 494 2.85 -4.61 22.39
C ALA A 494 3.43 -3.21 22.69
N ASN A 495 2.60 -2.15 22.71
CA ASN A 495 3.05 -0.76 22.86
C ASN A 495 2.24 0.02 23.91
N ARG A 496 1.78 -0.64 24.97
CA ARG A 496 0.95 -0.02 26.03
C ARG A 496 1.67 1.10 26.80
N ASP A 497 3.00 1.09 26.80
CA ASP A 497 3.86 2.08 27.42
C ASP A 497 4.10 3.32 26.53
N ARG A 498 3.53 3.36 25.32
CA ARG A 498 3.76 4.41 24.32
C ARG A 498 2.51 5.16 23.94
N SER A 499 2.71 6.40 23.52
CA SER A 499 1.68 7.19 22.86
C SER A 499 1.46 6.69 21.43
N LEU A 500 0.34 6.04 21.19
CA LEU A 500 -0.13 5.68 19.85
C LEU A 500 -1.14 6.72 19.39
N TYR A 501 -0.98 7.21 18.16
CA TYR A 501 -1.88 8.20 17.56
C TYR A 501 -2.05 9.49 18.39
N GLY A 502 -1.02 9.88 19.14
CA GLY A 502 -1.04 11.07 19.99
C GLY A 502 -1.92 10.94 21.25
N ALA A 503 -2.45 9.75 21.53
CA ALA A 503 -3.19 9.47 22.76
C ALA A 503 -2.23 9.14 23.92
N GLU A 504 -2.72 9.19 25.15
CA GLU A 504 -1.95 8.78 26.33
C GLU A 504 -1.54 7.29 26.25
N PRO A 505 -0.37 6.90 26.80
CA PRO A 505 0.04 5.51 26.88
C PRO A 505 -1.04 4.59 27.43
N GLY A 506 -1.31 3.50 26.71
CA GLY A 506 -2.31 2.50 27.09
C GLY A 506 -3.75 2.89 26.77
N ALA A 507 -4.01 4.06 26.16
CA ALA A 507 -5.36 4.47 25.77
C ALA A 507 -6.02 3.44 24.83
N THR A 508 -7.26 3.07 25.11
CA THR A 508 -8.03 2.05 24.37
C THR A 508 -9.09 2.64 23.43
N GLY A 509 -9.34 3.94 23.48
CA GLY A 509 -10.40 4.58 22.70
C GLY A 509 -10.22 4.39 21.18
N TRP A 510 -9.02 4.67 20.67
CA TRP A 510 -8.73 4.46 19.24
C TRP A 510 -8.83 2.98 18.84
N LEU A 511 -8.43 2.06 19.74
CA LEU A 511 -8.49 0.63 19.53
C LEU A 511 -9.94 0.18 19.42
N GLY A 512 -10.80 0.58 20.36
CA GLY A 512 -12.22 0.27 20.34
C GLY A 512 -12.91 0.76 19.06
N ALA A 513 -12.57 1.97 18.61
CA ALA A 513 -13.07 2.54 17.36
C ALA A 513 -12.60 1.75 16.12
N ALA A 514 -11.32 1.43 16.03
CA ALA A 514 -10.76 0.65 14.92
C ALA A 514 -11.37 -0.76 14.86
N LEU A 515 -11.50 -1.44 16.00
CA LEU A 515 -12.15 -2.76 16.10
C LEU A 515 -13.62 -2.68 15.69
N ALA A 516 -14.38 -1.68 16.14
CA ALA A 516 -15.78 -1.50 15.77
C ALA A 516 -15.94 -1.28 14.25
N TYR A 517 -15.08 -0.45 13.65
CA TYR A 517 -15.06 -0.24 12.19
C TYR A 517 -14.77 -1.56 11.45
N LEU A 518 -13.69 -2.25 11.80
CA LEU A 518 -13.23 -3.46 11.11
C LEU A 518 -14.23 -4.62 11.26
N LEU A 519 -14.84 -4.80 12.43
CA LEU A 519 -15.89 -5.81 12.64
C LEU A 519 -17.14 -5.49 11.84
N ALA A 520 -17.55 -4.22 11.78
CA ALA A 520 -18.67 -3.83 10.93
C ALA A 520 -18.41 -4.17 9.44
N ARG A 521 -17.18 -3.94 8.96
CA ARG A 521 -16.76 -4.34 7.61
C ARG A 521 -16.76 -5.86 7.42
N ALA A 522 -16.22 -6.62 8.37
CA ALA A 522 -16.20 -8.08 8.35
C ALA A 522 -17.62 -8.70 8.31
N GLU A 523 -18.60 -8.02 8.92
CA GLU A 523 -20.01 -8.44 8.97
C GLU A 523 -20.86 -7.87 7.82
N GLY A 524 -20.30 -7.03 6.96
CA GLY A 524 -21.06 -6.35 5.89
C GLY A 524 -22.09 -5.35 6.42
N THR A 525 -21.86 -4.77 7.60
CA THR A 525 -22.78 -3.81 8.24
C THR A 525 -22.24 -2.38 8.20
N ASP A 526 -23.12 -1.40 8.41
CA ASP A 526 -22.73 0.02 8.45
C ASP A 526 -22.02 0.35 9.77
N PRO A 527 -20.76 0.83 9.74
CA PRO A 527 -20.02 1.19 10.96
C PRO A 527 -20.74 2.22 11.85
N ARG A 528 -21.64 3.04 11.27
CA ARG A 528 -22.42 4.04 12.02
C ARG A 528 -23.33 3.46 13.10
N ARG A 529 -23.57 2.15 13.10
CA ARG A 529 -24.34 1.45 14.15
C ARG A 529 -23.66 1.53 15.51
N ASP A 530 -22.33 1.59 15.54
CA ASP A 530 -21.51 1.67 16.76
C ASP A 530 -20.94 3.09 16.96
N ALA A 531 -21.69 4.14 16.59
CA ALA A 531 -21.21 5.53 16.57
C ALA A 531 -20.55 6.02 17.88
N ALA A 532 -20.99 5.54 19.04
CA ALA A 532 -20.39 5.89 20.32
C ALA A 532 -18.95 5.34 20.47
N LEU A 533 -18.70 4.12 19.99
CA LEU A 533 -17.36 3.51 20.01
C LEU A 533 -16.40 4.16 19.01
N LEU A 534 -16.92 4.82 17.97
CA LEU A 534 -16.10 5.45 16.93
C LEU A 534 -15.58 6.84 17.33
N ALA A 535 -16.26 7.55 18.23
CA ALA A 535 -15.94 8.93 18.58
C ALA A 535 -14.49 9.14 19.06
N PRO A 536 -13.89 8.25 19.89
CA PRO A 536 -12.52 8.43 20.33
C PRO A 536 -11.46 8.42 19.22
N ALA A 537 -11.73 7.79 18.06
CA ALA A 537 -10.82 7.87 16.92
C ALA A 537 -10.76 9.28 16.34
N LEU A 538 -11.88 10.01 16.31
CA LEU A 538 -11.90 11.40 15.87
C LEU A 538 -11.08 12.27 16.81
N ASP A 539 -11.16 12.04 18.12
CA ASP A 539 -10.39 12.79 19.11
C ASP A 539 -8.87 12.55 18.93
N ALA A 540 -8.45 11.31 18.70
CA ALA A 540 -7.05 10.97 18.40
C ALA A 540 -6.55 11.66 17.11
N VAL A 541 -7.31 11.58 16.01
CA VAL A 541 -6.94 12.23 14.75
C VAL A 541 -6.92 13.75 14.89
N ARG A 542 -7.84 14.35 15.65
CA ARG A 542 -7.81 15.80 15.95
C ARG A 542 -6.58 16.19 16.78
N ALA A 543 -6.17 15.37 17.73
CA ALA A 543 -4.96 15.60 18.51
C ALA A 543 -3.71 15.62 17.62
N LEU A 544 -3.57 14.63 16.72
CA LEU A 544 -2.51 14.60 15.73
C LEU A 544 -2.58 15.80 14.77
N HIS A 545 -3.79 16.20 14.37
CA HIS A 545 -4.01 17.33 13.47
C HIS A 545 -3.52 18.64 14.09
N THR A 546 -3.96 18.91 15.31
CA THR A 546 -3.62 20.14 16.05
C THR A 546 -2.14 20.17 16.47
N GLY A 547 -1.52 18.99 16.58
CA GLY A 547 -0.10 18.85 16.89
C GLY A 547 0.83 18.83 15.68
N ASP A 548 0.33 19.11 14.46
CA ASP A 548 1.08 19.04 13.20
C ASP A 548 1.83 17.70 13.03
N ARG A 549 1.12 16.58 13.29
CA ARG A 549 1.68 15.22 13.18
C ARG A 549 0.98 14.43 12.08
N LEU A 550 1.74 13.55 11.44
CA LEU A 550 1.19 12.57 10.48
C LEU A 550 0.18 11.66 11.20
N PHE A 551 -0.89 11.25 10.51
CA PHE A 551 -1.93 10.40 11.10
C PHE A 551 -1.51 8.92 11.21
N THR A 552 -0.48 8.64 12.00
CA THR A 552 0.12 7.31 12.18
C THR A 552 0.37 7.00 13.65
N ALA A 553 0.57 5.71 13.97
CA ALA A 553 0.98 5.26 15.29
C ALA A 553 2.37 5.78 15.70
N LEU A 554 3.19 6.19 14.73
CA LEU A 554 4.54 6.71 14.92
C LEU A 554 4.56 8.24 15.17
N PRO A 555 5.54 8.77 15.92
CA PRO A 555 5.56 10.17 16.35
C PRO A 555 6.08 11.16 15.28
N VAL A 556 5.66 11.03 14.02
CA VAL A 556 6.17 11.82 12.89
C VAL A 556 5.63 13.25 12.89
N ARG A 557 6.54 14.24 12.92
CA ARG A 557 6.18 15.67 12.81
C ARG A 557 6.13 16.11 11.36
N LEU A 558 5.14 16.93 11.03
CA LEU A 558 4.99 17.56 9.73
C LEU A 558 5.66 18.93 9.73
N ALA A 559 5.92 19.46 8.54
CA ALA A 559 6.39 20.84 8.38
C ALA A 559 5.37 21.81 8.99
N THR A 560 5.84 22.72 9.84
CA THR A 560 4.97 23.72 10.45
C THR A 560 4.46 24.68 9.39
N PRO A 561 3.15 24.96 9.34
CA PRO A 561 2.62 25.97 8.44
C PRO A 561 3.29 27.32 8.71
N ARG A 562 3.74 28.02 7.66
CA ARG A 562 4.23 29.39 7.85
C ARG A 562 3.03 30.25 8.19
N LYS A 563 2.82 30.55 9.49
CA LYS A 563 1.90 31.61 9.88
C LYS A 563 2.39 32.91 9.22
N GLU A 564 1.56 33.50 8.37
CA GLU A 564 1.85 34.84 7.84
C GLU A 564 2.13 35.79 9.02
N PRO A 565 3.16 36.66 8.90
CA PRO A 565 3.57 37.58 9.97
C PRO A 565 2.52 38.64 10.32
#